data_AF-A0A9X3N502-F1
#
_entry.id   AF-A0A9X3N502-F1
#
_cell.length_a   1.000
_cell.length_b   1.000
_cell.length_c   1.000
_cell.angle_alpha   90.00
_cell.angle_beta   90.00
_cell.angle_gamma   90.00
#
_symmetry.space_group_name_H-M   'P 1'
#
loop_
_entity.id
_entity.type
_entity.pdbx_description
1 polymer ?
#
loop_
_entity_poly.entity_id
_entity_poly.type
_entity_poly.pdbx_seq_one_letter_code
_entity_poly.pdbx_strand_id
1 'polypeptide(L)'
;MSRPVQVFDAPAPLEIDPSPWFDAGHVRIPLEYWSLLLDFAERLDPEAALRLSALSGTALTDEIPLVPDELKRDRAFLARVLDELEGVSPLIAEPDDEYPEAYPNAEIARMGRAALAVFDTALERGEPFRAWDE
;
A
#
# COMPACT_ATOMS: atom_id res chain seq x y z
N MET A 1 10.90 19.60 4.72
CA MET A 1 11.45 18.24 4.92
C MET A 1 10.64 17.36 3.99
N SER A 2 11.22 16.36 3.32
CA SER A 2 10.40 15.48 2.49
C SER A 2 9.35 14.79 3.37
N ARG A 3 8.10 14.71 2.90
CA ARG A 3 7.02 14.00 3.59
C ARG A 3 7.34 12.51 3.67
N PRO A 4 7.14 11.85 4.84
CA PRO A 4 7.42 10.42 4.97
C PRO A 4 6.49 9.61 4.08
N VAL A 5 7.05 8.61 3.41
CA VAL A 5 6.33 7.73 2.48
C VAL A 5 6.56 6.26 2.84
N GLN A 6 5.50 5.47 2.68
CA GLN A 6 5.61 4.04 2.51
C GLN A 6 6.01 3.73 1.07
N VAL A 7 7.12 3.02 0.88
CA VAL A 7 7.58 2.57 -0.44
C VAL A 7 7.30 1.08 -0.59
N PHE A 8 6.86 0.68 -1.78
CA PHE A 8 6.81 -0.70 -2.26
C PHE A 8 7.60 -0.78 -3.58
N ASP A 9 8.57 -1.70 -3.65
CA ASP A 9 9.46 -1.88 -4.79
C ASP A 9 9.25 -3.29 -5.38
N ALA A 10 8.75 -3.33 -6.61
CA ALA A 10 8.44 -4.55 -7.32
C ALA A 10 9.69 -5.20 -7.92
N PRO A 11 9.72 -6.54 -8.06
CA PRO A 11 10.84 -7.24 -8.70
C PRO A 11 10.94 -7.00 -10.22
N ALA A 12 9.93 -6.36 -10.82
CA ALA A 12 9.91 -5.96 -12.22
C ALA A 12 9.12 -4.67 -12.43
N PRO A 13 9.29 -3.96 -13.56
CA PRO A 13 8.50 -2.78 -13.88
C PRO A 13 6.99 -3.07 -13.85
N LEU A 14 6.23 -2.14 -13.25
CA LEU A 14 4.77 -2.22 -13.15
C LEU A 14 4.08 -1.59 -14.36
N GLU A 15 3.07 -2.26 -14.89
CA GLU A 15 2.16 -1.72 -15.90
C GLU A 15 0.97 -1.02 -15.23
N ILE A 16 1.20 0.17 -14.65
CA ILE A 16 0.18 0.98 -13.97
C ILE A 16 0.09 2.40 -14.54
N ASP A 17 -1.08 3.02 -14.41
CA ASP A 17 -1.32 4.39 -14.91
C ASP A 17 -0.37 5.40 -14.23
N PRO A 18 0.32 6.26 -15.00
CA PRO A 18 1.28 7.22 -14.45
C PRO A 18 0.71 8.10 -13.33
N SER A 19 1.46 8.24 -12.26
CA SER A 19 1.14 9.08 -11.10
C SER A 19 2.43 9.69 -10.54
N PRO A 20 2.39 10.87 -9.91
CA PRO A 20 3.54 11.40 -9.15
C PRO A 20 4.07 10.42 -8.08
N TRP A 21 3.20 9.49 -7.65
CA TRP A 21 3.47 8.48 -6.64
C TRP A 21 4.14 7.21 -7.18
N PHE A 22 4.23 7.04 -8.51
CA PHE A 22 4.70 5.79 -9.13
C PHE A 22 5.90 6.05 -10.05
N ASP A 23 6.98 5.29 -9.89
CA ASP A 23 8.16 5.40 -10.75
C ASP A 23 8.91 4.08 -10.92
N ALA A 24 9.10 3.64 -12.17
CA ALA A 24 9.99 2.54 -12.56
C ALA A 24 9.91 1.25 -11.71
N GLY A 25 8.73 0.86 -11.23
CA GLY A 25 8.53 -0.31 -10.36
C GLY A 25 8.32 0.01 -8.87
N HIS A 26 8.45 1.28 -8.49
CA HIS A 26 8.21 1.77 -7.13
C HIS A 26 6.83 2.41 -7.02
N VAL A 27 6.17 2.12 -5.91
CA VAL A 27 4.94 2.77 -5.47
C VAL A 27 5.24 3.47 -4.16
N ARG A 28 5.04 4.79 -4.12
CA ARG A 28 5.25 5.63 -2.94
C ARG A 28 3.90 6.15 -2.47
N ILE A 29 3.50 5.78 -1.27
CA ILE A 29 2.24 6.21 -0.65
C ILE A 29 2.61 7.09 0.54
N PRO A 30 2.10 8.32 0.68
CA PRO A 30 2.39 9.09 1.89
C PRO A 30 1.94 8.31 3.14
N LEU A 31 2.82 8.25 4.14
CA LEU A 31 2.66 7.32 5.25
C LEU A 31 1.35 7.54 6.02
N GLU A 32 0.92 8.79 6.18
CA GLU A 32 -0.36 9.10 6.83
C GLU A 32 -1.57 8.49 6.10
N TYR A 33 -1.58 8.45 4.77
CA TYR A 33 -2.66 7.84 4.00
C TYR A 33 -2.58 6.31 4.04
N TRP A 34 -1.37 5.76 4.07
CA TRP A 34 -1.18 4.34 4.29
C TRP A 34 -1.67 3.92 5.69
N SER A 35 -1.34 4.69 6.73
CA SER A 35 -1.86 4.48 8.09
C SER A 35 -3.38 4.58 8.15
N LEU A 36 -3.99 5.59 7.53
CA LEU A 36 -5.45 5.70 7.46
C LEU A 36 -6.10 4.50 6.77
N LEU A 37 -5.47 3.97 5.72
CA LEU A 37 -5.94 2.77 5.04
C LEU A 37 -5.84 1.54 5.94
N LEU A 38 -4.74 1.39 6.69
CA LEU A 38 -4.56 0.31 7.67
C LEU A 38 -5.55 0.41 8.83
N ASP A 39 -5.80 1.60 9.36
CA ASP A 39 -6.81 1.84 10.40
C ASP A 39 -8.22 1.50 9.90
N PHE A 40 -8.51 1.79 8.63
CA PHE A 40 -9.76 1.38 8.00
C PHE A 40 -9.82 -0.14 7.83
N ALA A 41 -8.73 -0.76 7.39
CA ALA A 41 -8.62 -2.22 7.25
C ALA A 41 -8.82 -2.95 8.59
N GLU A 42 -8.29 -2.41 9.69
CA GLU A 42 -8.43 -2.98 11.03
C GLU A 42 -9.90 -3.11 11.45
N ARG A 43 -10.76 -2.16 11.03
CA ARG A 43 -12.21 -2.22 11.30
C ARG A 43 -12.91 -3.36 10.55
N LEU A 44 -12.35 -3.80 9.43
CA LEU A 44 -12.90 -4.89 8.62
C LEU A 44 -12.43 -6.26 9.13
N ASP A 45 -11.13 -6.37 9.43
CA ASP A 45 -10.50 -7.57 9.98
C ASP A 45 -9.16 -7.18 10.66
N PRO A 46 -9.11 -7.13 12.01
CA PRO A 46 -7.91 -6.72 12.74
C PRO A 46 -6.71 -7.64 12.51
N GLU A 47 -6.94 -8.95 12.38
CA GLU A 47 -5.85 -9.91 12.20
C GLU A 47 -5.24 -9.79 10.80
N ALA A 48 -6.08 -9.61 9.79
CA ALA A 48 -5.61 -9.39 8.42
C ALA A 48 -4.94 -8.03 8.24
N ALA A 49 -5.44 -6.98 8.91
CA ALA A 49 -4.80 -5.67 8.91
C ALA A 49 -3.41 -5.70 9.55
N LEU A 50 -3.24 -6.45 10.64
CA LEU A 50 -1.93 -6.63 11.27
C LEU A 50 -0.94 -7.33 10.32
N ARG A 51 -1.36 -8.37 9.59
CA ARG A 51 -0.50 -9.01 8.57
C ARG A 51 -0.13 -8.05 7.45
N LEU A 52 -1.10 -7.30 6.93
CA LEU A 52 -0.87 -6.31 5.88
C LEU A 52 0.09 -5.20 6.35
N SER A 53 -0.04 -4.73 7.58
CA SER A 53 0.88 -3.76 8.20
C SER A 53 2.31 -4.30 8.32
N ALA A 54 2.47 -5.58 8.66
CA ALA A 54 3.78 -6.23 8.70
C ALA A 54 4.47 -6.27 7.32
N LEU A 55 3.69 -6.32 6.21
CA LEU A 55 4.23 -6.28 4.85
C LEU A 55 4.76 -4.91 4.43
N SER A 56 4.42 -3.84 5.16
CA SER A 56 4.81 -2.48 4.81
C SER A 56 6.20 -2.09 5.36
N GLY A 57 7.00 -3.05 5.83
CA GLY A 57 8.41 -2.79 6.16
C GLY A 57 8.67 -2.20 7.54
N THR A 58 7.66 -2.15 8.42
CA THR A 58 7.88 -1.86 9.86
C THR A 58 8.75 -2.92 10.56
N ALA A 59 8.89 -4.10 9.94
CA ALA A 59 9.88 -5.12 10.30
C ALA A 59 11.19 -4.88 9.52
N LEU A 60 12.06 -4.05 10.10
CA LEU A 60 13.48 -3.98 9.75
C LEU A 60 14.08 -5.39 9.73
N THR A 61 14.29 -5.99 8.55
CA THR A 61 15.42 -6.88 8.16
C THR A 61 15.06 -7.75 6.94
N ASP A 62 15.94 -7.70 5.92
CA ASP A 62 16.19 -8.67 4.86
C ASP A 62 15.00 -9.47 4.31
N GLU A 63 14.52 -9.06 3.12
CA GLU A 63 13.68 -9.83 2.18
C GLU A 63 12.54 -10.63 2.84
N ILE A 64 11.33 -10.09 2.85
CA ILE A 64 10.12 -10.82 3.28
C ILE A 64 10.08 -12.13 2.47
N PRO A 65 10.20 -13.31 3.12
CA PRO A 65 10.18 -14.58 2.42
C PRO A 65 8.87 -14.68 1.65
N LEU A 66 8.96 -14.88 0.34
CA LEU A 66 7.76 -15.05 -0.48
C LEU A 66 7.10 -16.37 -0.07
N VAL A 67 6.02 -16.28 0.70
CA VAL A 67 5.09 -17.37 0.96
C VAL A 67 3.86 -17.13 0.10
N PRO A 68 3.74 -17.75 -1.09
CA PRO A 68 2.76 -17.34 -2.09
C PRO A 68 1.31 -17.39 -1.61
N ASP A 69 0.98 -18.35 -0.74
CA ASP A 69 -0.38 -18.48 -0.21
C ASP A 69 -0.71 -17.40 0.84
N GLU A 70 0.28 -16.91 1.59
CA GLU A 70 0.11 -15.78 2.51
C GLU A 70 -0.04 -14.49 1.72
N LEU A 71 0.85 -14.24 0.75
CA LEU A 71 0.77 -13.05 -0.09
C LEU A 71 -0.54 -13.00 -0.90
N LYS A 72 -1.05 -14.13 -1.39
CA LYS A 72 -2.38 -14.19 -2.02
C LYS A 72 -3.51 -13.79 -1.07
N ARG A 73 -3.44 -14.19 0.21
CA ARG A 73 -4.46 -13.82 1.21
C ARG A 73 -4.40 -12.33 1.51
N ASP A 74 -3.20 -11.79 1.70
CA ASP A 74 -3.02 -10.37 2.03
C ASP A 74 -3.37 -9.48 0.82
N ARG A 75 -3.03 -9.92 -0.40
CA ARG A 75 -3.50 -9.33 -1.67
C ARG A 75 -5.02 -9.33 -1.77
N ALA A 76 -5.68 -10.46 -1.51
CA ALA A 76 -7.14 -10.53 -1.53
C ALA A 76 -7.80 -9.65 -0.46
N PHE A 77 -7.19 -9.56 0.72
CA PHE A 77 -7.67 -8.69 1.79
C PHE A 77 -7.54 -7.22 1.42
N LEU A 78 -6.36 -6.76 0.95
CA LEU A 78 -6.17 -5.39 0.50
C LEU A 78 -7.12 -5.04 -0.65
N ALA A 79 -7.35 -5.93 -1.62
CA ALA A 79 -8.34 -5.72 -2.67
C ALA A 79 -9.74 -5.45 -2.10
N ARG A 80 -10.18 -6.27 -1.13
CA ARG A 80 -11.46 -6.05 -0.44
C ARG A 80 -11.50 -4.72 0.31
N VAL A 81 -10.43 -4.34 1.01
CA VAL A 81 -10.35 -3.05 1.72
C VAL A 81 -10.56 -1.90 0.74
N LEU A 82 -9.92 -1.96 -0.44
CA LEU A 82 -10.00 -0.91 -1.46
C LEU A 82 -11.39 -0.84 -2.11
N ASP A 83 -12.07 -1.97 -2.29
CA ASP A 83 -13.45 -2.00 -2.79
C ASP A 83 -14.43 -1.39 -1.77
N GLU A 84 -14.26 -1.68 -0.48
CA GLU A 84 -15.10 -1.12 0.60
C GLU A 84 -14.82 0.38 0.81
N LEU A 85 -13.59 0.84 0.54
CA LEU A 85 -13.17 2.23 0.71
C LEU A 85 -13.97 3.21 -0.19
N GLU A 86 -14.42 2.75 -1.35
CA GLU A 86 -15.24 3.55 -2.27
C GLU A 86 -16.65 3.85 -1.70
N GLY A 87 -17.13 3.03 -0.77
CA GLY A 87 -18.46 3.15 -0.16
C GLY A 87 -18.52 3.98 1.12
N VAL A 88 -17.38 4.48 1.62
CA VAL A 88 -17.31 5.18 2.92
C VAL A 88 -16.98 6.66 2.77
N SER A 89 -17.21 7.41 3.85
CA SER A 89 -16.76 8.81 3.94
C SER A 89 -15.26 8.92 3.68
N PRO A 90 -14.79 10.04 3.10
CA PRO A 90 -13.38 10.27 2.85
C PRO A 90 -12.53 10.02 4.11
N LEU A 91 -11.44 9.28 3.96
CA LEU A 91 -10.38 9.20 4.96
C LEU A 91 -9.63 10.52 4.91
N ILE A 92 -9.64 11.26 6.02
CA ILE A 92 -9.08 12.61 6.10
C ILE A 92 -7.77 12.52 6.87
N ALA A 93 -6.68 12.90 6.22
CA ALA A 93 -5.42 13.20 6.89
C ALA A 93 -5.48 14.62 7.48
N GLU A 94 -4.76 14.85 8.58
CA GLU A 94 -4.60 16.21 9.10
C GLU A 94 -3.88 17.07 8.05
N PRO A 95 -4.43 18.24 7.67
CA PRO A 95 -3.80 19.09 6.68
C PRO A 95 -2.45 19.62 7.21
N ASP A 96 -1.44 19.67 6.35
CA ASP A 96 -0.15 20.27 6.63
C ASP A 96 0.18 21.43 5.67
N ASP A 97 1.25 22.17 5.97
CA ASP A 97 1.67 23.34 5.17
C ASP A 97 2.13 22.97 3.74
N GLU A 98 2.46 21.71 3.47
CA GLU A 98 2.98 21.22 2.18
C GLU A 98 1.85 20.69 1.28
N TYR A 99 0.80 20.11 1.87
CA TYR A 99 -0.37 19.53 1.21
C TYR A 99 -1.65 19.95 1.95
N PRO A 100 -2.19 21.15 1.65
CA PRO A 100 -3.36 21.67 2.35
C PRO A 100 -4.66 20.93 2.00
N GLU A 101 -4.66 20.09 0.96
CA GLU A 101 -5.84 19.37 0.47
C GLU A 101 -5.73 17.87 0.73
N ALA A 102 -6.73 17.31 1.42
CA ALA A 102 -6.83 15.87 1.65
C ALA A 102 -7.11 15.13 0.34
N TYR A 103 -6.41 14.01 0.09
CA TYR A 103 -6.71 13.17 -1.07
C TYR A 103 -8.09 12.52 -0.93
N PRO A 104 -8.89 12.47 -2.00
CA PRO A 104 -10.13 11.74 -1.99
C PRO A 104 -9.86 10.23 -1.88
N ASN A 105 -10.83 9.47 -1.35
CA ASN A 105 -10.75 8.01 -1.27
C ASN A 105 -10.39 7.35 -2.61
N ALA A 106 -10.81 7.92 -3.74
CA ALA A 106 -10.46 7.42 -5.06
C ALA A 106 -8.93 7.43 -5.32
N GLU A 107 -8.22 8.46 -4.86
CA GLU A 107 -6.77 8.55 -5.02
C GLU A 107 -6.06 7.64 -4.00
N ILE A 108 -6.56 7.53 -2.77
CA ILE A 108 -6.08 6.53 -1.79
C ILE A 108 -6.26 5.11 -2.34
N ALA A 109 -7.42 4.82 -2.92
CA ALA A 109 -7.71 3.54 -3.54
C ALA A 109 -6.77 3.27 -4.73
N ARG A 110 -6.47 4.29 -5.54
CA ARG A 110 -5.52 4.20 -6.65
C ARG A 110 -4.10 3.86 -6.16
N MET A 111 -3.63 4.52 -5.10
CA MET A 111 -2.35 4.21 -4.46
C MET A 111 -2.32 2.77 -3.92
N GLY A 112 -3.37 2.32 -3.24
CA GLY A 112 -3.49 0.94 -2.78
C GLY A 112 -3.55 -0.10 -3.91
N ARG A 113 -4.20 0.23 -5.04
CA ARG A 113 -4.21 -0.63 -6.25
C ARG A 113 -2.83 -0.74 -6.89
N ALA A 114 -2.03 0.31 -6.83
CA ALA A 114 -0.63 0.23 -7.27
C ALA A 114 0.18 -0.70 -6.36
N ALA A 115 -0.04 -0.67 -5.04
CA ALA A 115 0.58 -1.64 -4.13
C ALA A 115 0.12 -3.09 -4.41
N LEU A 116 -1.14 -3.31 -4.80
CA LEU A 116 -1.60 -4.62 -5.27
C LEU A 116 -0.83 -5.09 -6.52
N ALA A 117 -0.51 -4.19 -7.45
CA ALA A 117 0.26 -4.54 -8.64
C ALA A 117 1.68 -5.01 -8.29
N VAL A 118 2.28 -4.48 -7.21
CA VAL A 118 3.55 -4.98 -6.65
C VAL A 118 3.39 -6.42 -6.18
N PHE A 119 2.32 -6.73 -5.45
CA PHE A 119 2.05 -8.08 -4.93
C PHE A 119 1.82 -9.07 -6.07
N ASP A 120 1.06 -8.66 -7.08
CA ASP A 120 0.78 -9.46 -8.28
C ASP A 120 2.07 -9.76 -9.05
N THR A 121 2.92 -8.76 -9.24
CA THR A 121 4.22 -8.92 -9.92
C THR A 121 5.13 -9.89 -9.16
N ALA A 122 5.19 -9.78 -7.82
CA ALA A 122 5.95 -10.71 -6.97
C ALA A 122 5.44 -12.15 -7.10
N LEU A 123 4.11 -12.35 -7.06
CA LEU A 123 3.49 -13.67 -7.23
C LEU A 123 3.75 -14.27 -8.61
N GLU A 124 3.65 -13.48 -9.68
CA GLU A 124 3.87 -13.92 -11.06
C GLU A 124 5.32 -14.31 -11.32
N ARG A 125 6.27 -13.57 -10.76
CA ARG A 125 7.71 -13.83 -10.92
C ARG A 125 8.22 -14.92 -9.97
N GLY A 126 7.50 -15.18 -8.87
CA GLY A 126 8.01 -16.01 -7.79
C GLY A 126 9.21 -15.38 -7.07
N GLU A 127 9.29 -14.05 -7.10
CA GLU A 127 10.36 -13.24 -6.52
C GLU A 127 9.77 -12.34 -5.42
N PRO A 128 10.49 -12.10 -4.31
CA PRO A 128 10.02 -11.20 -3.27
C PRO A 128 9.99 -9.75 -3.76
N PHE A 129 9.13 -8.93 -3.14
CA PHE A 129 9.17 -7.46 -3.27
C PHE A 129 9.81 -6.86 -2.01
N ARG A 130 10.14 -5.56 -2.06
CA ARG A 130 10.66 -4.83 -0.89
C ARG A 130 9.68 -3.75 -0.48
N ALA A 131 9.64 -3.47 0.82
CA ALA A 131 8.87 -2.35 1.38
C ALA A 131 9.61 -1.72 2.55
N TRP A 132 9.55 -0.40 2.66
CA TRP A 132 10.19 0.38 3.73
C TRP A 132 9.55 1.77 3.87
N ASP A 133 9.76 2.39 5.02
CA ASP A 133 9.45 3.81 5.26
C ASP A 133 10.64 4.68 4.83
N GLU A 134 10.40 5.72 4.02
CA GLU A 134 11.39 6.71 3.53
C GLU A 134 11.03 8.15 3.95
#